data_AF-A0A0F8YWJ9-F1
#
_entry.id   AF-A0A0F8YWJ9-F1
#
_cell.length_a   1.000
_cell.length_b   1.000
_cell.length_c   1.000
_cell.angle_alpha   90.00
_cell.angle_beta   90.00
_cell.angle_gamma   90.00
#
_symmetry.space_group_name_H-M   'P 1'
#
loop_
_entity.id
_entity.type
_entity.pdbx_description
1 polymer ?
#
loop_
_entity_poly.entity_id
_entity_poly.type
_entity_poly.pdbx_seq_one_letter_code
_entity_poly.pdbx_strand_id
1 'polypeptide(L)'
;LIARGTEDDKGAIATALYAMKAIKDQGITLDNRIELMIYLAEESDWGPLEEFMKSYQQPKYAVTIDASYPVVVAEKGWSLIAPTFNATSAQTGVYVSELSGGAFKSQIPEDASVVLHNADTALVSKLKHAASALNAVEFNFSEQADGVVISVKGLSAHSSEPESGVNAIAYLAEVFKGVELENNSDGQTIAFINQLIGLDIHGKQFGDIAYEHDFMGPMTVAPTLIERDGNELTLAVNLRRPMGKDEALLRTQIDTALSNWQLRNNVTLSGVDVVIGTPMLLDSAPHAQALLDIFKHFTGDQEAGFVSIGGGTNAKLFDNAVSFGPSMPGKRYTGHSEHEFITLEQLKLNLKMYTAMMIKLGNM
;
A
#
# COMPACT_ATOMS: atom_id res chain seq x y z
N LEU A 1 -23.41 -9.39 -0.91
CA LEU A 1 -23.88 -8.01 -0.68
C LEU A 1 -22.88 -7.12 -1.38
N ILE A 2 -23.33 -6.23 -2.26
CA ILE A 2 -22.45 -5.35 -3.03
C ILE A 2 -22.77 -3.93 -2.57
N ALA A 3 -21.82 -3.28 -1.89
CA ALA A 3 -21.90 -1.90 -1.44
C ALA A 3 -20.57 -1.49 -0.78
N ARG A 4 -20.29 -0.18 -0.75
CA ARG A 4 -19.15 0.38 -0.03
C ARG A 4 -19.30 0.17 1.49
N GLY A 5 -18.30 -0.48 2.08
CA GLY A 5 -18.27 -0.86 3.48
C GLY A 5 -18.76 -2.28 3.77
N THR A 6 -18.97 -3.11 2.75
CA THR A 6 -19.38 -4.50 2.95
C THR A 6 -18.23 -5.41 3.39
N GLU A 7 -17.01 -5.20 2.88
CA GLU A 7 -15.80 -5.88 3.35
C GLU A 7 -15.06 -5.03 4.39
N ASP A 8 -15.03 -3.70 4.22
CA ASP A 8 -14.23 -2.77 5.05
C ASP A 8 -15.01 -1.49 5.42
N ASP A 9 -15.53 -1.33 6.65
CA ASP A 9 -15.57 -2.34 7.72
C ASP A 9 -16.99 -2.49 8.32
N LYS A 10 -18.02 -1.93 7.68
CA LYS A 10 -19.40 -1.99 8.20
C LYS A 10 -19.90 -3.43 8.28
N GLY A 11 -19.46 -4.30 7.36
CA GLY A 11 -19.77 -5.72 7.38
C GLY A 11 -19.25 -6.42 8.64
N ALA A 12 -18.00 -6.18 9.03
CA ALA A 12 -17.43 -6.78 10.23
C ALA A 12 -18.04 -6.18 11.50
N ILE A 13 -18.21 -4.85 11.57
CA ILE A 13 -18.88 -4.16 12.69
C ILE A 13 -20.28 -4.73 12.93
N ALA A 14 -21.08 -4.85 11.87
CA ALA A 14 -22.41 -5.45 11.98
C ALA A 14 -22.33 -6.88 12.49
N THR A 15 -21.39 -7.67 11.97
CA THR A 15 -21.18 -9.06 12.40
C THR A 15 -20.80 -9.16 13.88
N ALA A 16 -19.92 -8.28 14.37
CA ALA A 16 -19.52 -8.20 15.77
C ALA A 16 -20.72 -7.86 16.67
N LEU A 17 -21.56 -6.89 16.28
CA LEU A 17 -22.78 -6.55 17.01
C LEU A 17 -23.75 -7.74 17.11
N TYR A 18 -23.91 -8.52 16.03
CA TYR A 18 -24.74 -9.72 16.03
C TYR A 18 -24.14 -10.84 16.90
N ALA A 19 -22.81 -11.00 16.93
CA ALA A 19 -22.13 -11.94 17.82
C ALA A 19 -22.37 -11.58 19.29
N MET A 20 -22.19 -10.30 19.67
CA MET A 20 -22.50 -9.80 21.01
C MET A 20 -23.97 -10.02 21.39
N LYS A 21 -24.89 -9.76 20.44
CA LYS A 21 -26.32 -10.02 20.63
C LYS A 21 -26.60 -11.50 20.85
N ALA A 22 -26.00 -12.39 20.08
CA ALA A 22 -26.20 -13.83 20.22
C ALA A 22 -25.76 -14.34 21.61
N ILE A 23 -24.59 -13.86 22.09
CA ILE A 23 -24.09 -14.18 23.44
C ILE A 23 -25.09 -13.73 24.51
N LYS A 24 -25.57 -12.49 24.39
CA LYS A 24 -26.55 -11.90 25.32
C LYS A 24 -27.88 -12.64 25.31
N ASP A 25 -28.45 -12.89 24.14
CA ASP A 25 -29.77 -13.53 23.98
C ASP A 25 -29.77 -14.99 24.47
N GLN A 26 -28.62 -15.68 24.38
CA GLN A 26 -28.45 -17.04 24.90
C GLN A 26 -28.10 -17.09 26.40
N GLY A 27 -27.92 -15.95 27.07
CA GLY A 27 -27.57 -15.89 28.49
C GLY A 27 -26.19 -16.48 28.81
N ILE A 28 -25.25 -16.44 27.85
CA ILE A 28 -23.89 -16.93 28.06
C ILE A 28 -23.18 -15.98 29.04
N THR A 29 -22.69 -16.53 30.14
CA THR A 29 -21.92 -15.79 31.14
C THR A 29 -20.46 -15.72 30.72
N LEU A 30 -19.82 -14.58 30.94
CA LEU A 30 -18.41 -14.32 30.62
C LEU A 30 -17.71 -13.77 31.86
N ASP A 31 -16.46 -14.18 32.07
CA ASP A 31 -15.60 -13.68 33.16
C ASP A 31 -15.07 -12.26 32.88
N ASN A 32 -14.89 -11.92 31.61
CA ASN A 32 -14.39 -10.63 31.14
C ASN A 32 -15.47 -9.81 30.43
N ARG A 33 -15.37 -8.48 30.53
CA ARG A 33 -16.20 -7.55 29.76
C ARG A 33 -15.76 -7.53 28.30
N ILE A 34 -16.72 -7.54 27.37
CA ILE A 34 -16.49 -7.31 25.94
C ILE A 34 -16.90 -5.88 25.59
N GLU A 35 -16.01 -5.17 24.90
CA GLU A 35 -16.27 -3.83 24.34
C GLU A 35 -16.04 -3.86 22.83
N LEU A 36 -16.99 -3.32 22.07
CA LEU A 36 -16.81 -3.04 20.65
C LEU A 36 -16.53 -1.54 20.50
N MET A 37 -15.29 -1.21 20.15
CA MET A 37 -14.88 0.17 19.89
C MET A 37 -15.10 0.49 18.41
N ILE A 38 -15.83 1.56 18.12
CA ILE A 38 -16.09 2.04 16.76
C ILE A 38 -15.68 3.50 16.69
N TYR A 39 -14.82 3.84 15.73
CA TYR A 39 -14.41 5.21 15.46
C TYR A 39 -14.57 5.51 13.96
N LEU A 40 -14.66 6.80 13.61
CA LEU A 40 -15.22 7.22 12.31
C LEU A 40 -14.18 7.66 11.27
N ALA A 41 -12.88 7.54 11.57
CA ALA A 41 -11.82 8.18 10.78
C ALA A 41 -10.64 7.26 10.45
N GLU A 42 -10.81 5.93 10.59
CA GLU A 42 -9.82 4.89 10.25
C GLU A 42 -9.13 5.19 8.91
N GLU A 43 -9.91 5.47 7.89
CA GLU A 43 -9.44 5.61 6.51
C GLU A 43 -8.74 6.95 6.19
N SER A 44 -8.62 7.86 7.17
CA SER A 44 -8.24 9.25 6.89
C SER A 44 -7.41 9.94 7.97
N ASP A 45 -7.83 9.87 9.23
CA ASP A 45 -7.21 10.62 10.32
C ASP A 45 -7.31 9.83 11.63
N TRP A 46 -6.16 9.35 12.10
CA TRP A 46 -6.07 8.61 13.36
C TRP A 46 -5.93 9.53 14.58
N GLY A 47 -5.76 10.84 14.39
CA GLY A 47 -5.53 11.81 15.47
C GLY A 47 -6.58 11.75 16.60
N PRO A 48 -7.89 11.66 16.31
CA PRO A 48 -8.90 11.49 17.35
C PRO A 48 -8.75 10.19 18.16
N LEU A 49 -8.37 9.09 17.51
CA LEU A 49 -8.14 7.82 18.19
C LEU A 49 -6.86 7.88 19.02
N GLU A 50 -5.77 8.42 18.47
CA GLU A 50 -4.51 8.62 19.20
C GLU A 50 -4.71 9.46 20.47
N GLU A 51 -5.50 10.54 20.40
CA GLU A 51 -5.83 11.36 21.56
C GLU A 51 -6.64 10.58 22.61
N PHE A 52 -7.63 9.81 22.18
CA PHE A 52 -8.40 8.94 23.07
C PHE A 52 -7.51 7.92 23.79
N MET A 53 -6.58 7.30 23.07
CA MET A 53 -5.70 6.25 23.59
C MET A 53 -4.75 6.73 24.69
N LYS A 54 -4.45 8.04 24.78
CA LYS A 54 -3.61 8.62 25.86
C LYS A 54 -4.21 8.44 27.26
N SER A 55 -5.54 8.32 27.36
CA SER A 55 -6.26 8.19 28.63
C SER A 55 -7.04 6.88 28.76
N TYR A 56 -7.19 6.14 27.66
CA TYR A 56 -7.93 4.88 27.65
C TYR A 56 -7.14 3.77 28.35
N GLN A 57 -7.81 3.09 29.28
CA GLN A 57 -7.26 1.87 29.89
C GLN A 57 -7.33 0.73 28.88
N GLN A 58 -6.17 0.37 28.33
CA GLN A 58 -6.03 -0.70 27.34
C GLN A 58 -6.61 -2.04 27.85
N PRO A 59 -7.33 -2.80 27.01
CA PRO A 59 -7.86 -4.09 27.39
C PRO A 59 -6.76 -5.14 27.50
N LYS A 60 -6.99 -6.18 28.31
CA LYS A 60 -6.09 -7.36 28.40
C LYS A 60 -5.94 -8.07 27.05
N TYR A 61 -6.97 -8.01 26.20
CA TYR A 61 -7.00 -8.61 24.88
C TYR A 61 -7.62 -7.60 23.89
N ALA A 62 -6.85 -7.15 22.91
CA ALA A 62 -7.34 -6.30 21.83
C ALA A 62 -7.38 -7.09 20.52
N VAL A 63 -8.48 -6.99 19.77
CA VAL A 63 -8.61 -7.61 18.45
C VAL A 63 -9.18 -6.58 17.49
N THR A 64 -8.48 -6.35 16.38
CA THR A 64 -9.04 -5.58 15.26
C THR A 64 -9.74 -6.53 14.30
N ILE A 65 -10.88 -6.12 13.77
CA ILE A 65 -11.70 -6.92 12.85
C ILE A 65 -11.69 -6.33 11.45
N ASP A 66 -10.58 -5.68 11.10
CA ASP A 66 -10.40 -4.81 9.95
C ASP A 66 -9.07 -5.12 9.23
N ALA A 67 -8.90 -6.40 8.88
CA ALA A 67 -7.72 -6.91 8.19
C ALA A 67 -7.99 -8.28 7.54
N SER A 68 -6.95 -9.10 7.46
CA SER A 68 -7.02 -10.46 6.93
C SER A 68 -7.10 -11.51 8.05
N TYR A 69 -7.66 -12.66 7.72
CA TYR A 69 -7.43 -13.93 8.40
C TYR A 69 -6.12 -14.57 7.90
N PRO A 70 -5.54 -15.57 8.61
CA PRO A 70 -5.99 -16.20 9.84
C PRO A 70 -5.89 -15.29 11.07
N VAL A 71 -4.69 -14.82 11.42
CA VAL A 71 -4.46 -13.84 12.49
C VAL A 71 -3.27 -12.99 12.09
N VAL A 72 -3.49 -11.68 11.92
CA VAL A 72 -2.41 -10.74 11.60
C VAL A 72 -1.71 -10.36 12.89
N VAL A 73 -0.45 -10.75 13.01
CA VAL A 73 0.41 -10.41 14.15
C VAL A 73 1.51 -9.44 13.76
N ALA A 74 1.65 -9.12 12.47
CA ALA A 74 2.67 -8.22 12.00
C ALA A 74 2.19 -7.34 10.84
N GLU A 75 2.62 -6.10 10.87
CA GLU A 75 2.26 -5.07 9.90
C GLU A 75 3.50 -4.28 9.50
N LYS A 76 3.75 -4.16 8.19
CA LYS A 76 4.85 -3.31 7.72
C LYS A 76 4.58 -1.83 8.06
N GLY A 77 5.64 -1.05 8.23
CA GLY A 77 5.56 0.39 8.39
C GLY A 77 5.24 1.08 7.07
N TRP A 78 4.12 1.79 6.99
CA TRP A 78 3.84 2.68 5.86
C TRP A 78 4.87 3.81 5.85
N SER A 79 5.54 4.00 4.73
CA SER A 79 6.58 5.02 4.58
C SER A 79 6.42 5.71 3.23
N LEU A 80 6.93 6.93 3.12
CA LEU A 80 6.84 7.77 1.93
C LEU A 80 8.19 8.41 1.66
N ILE A 81 8.60 8.42 0.39
CA ILE A 81 9.65 9.29 -0.13
C ILE A 81 9.01 10.10 -1.25
N ALA A 82 9.03 11.43 -1.15
CA ALA A 82 8.40 12.31 -2.12
C ALA A 82 9.36 13.43 -2.57
N PRO A 83 10.24 13.16 -3.55
CA PRO A 83 11.07 14.20 -4.16
C PRO A 83 10.22 15.13 -5.04
N THR A 84 10.56 16.42 -5.02
CA THR A 84 9.97 17.45 -5.87
C THR A 84 10.99 17.94 -6.90
N PHE A 85 10.56 17.99 -8.15
CA PHE A 85 11.33 18.44 -9.31
C PHE A 85 10.76 19.77 -9.81
N ASN A 86 11.61 20.77 -10.02
CA ASN A 86 11.22 22.09 -10.51
C ASN A 86 12.26 22.64 -11.48
N ALA A 87 12.40 21.95 -12.62
CA ALA A 87 13.36 22.31 -13.65
C ALA A 87 12.67 22.64 -14.97
N THR A 88 13.27 23.54 -15.73
CA THR A 88 12.88 23.86 -17.10
C THR A 88 14.02 23.54 -18.05
N SER A 89 13.70 23.42 -19.33
CA SER A 89 14.69 23.19 -20.38
C SER A 89 14.46 24.13 -21.56
N ALA A 90 15.41 24.15 -22.51
CA ALA A 90 15.32 25.00 -23.70
C ALA A 90 14.27 24.53 -24.72
N GLN A 91 13.79 23.28 -24.59
CA GLN A 91 12.81 22.63 -25.47
C GLN A 91 13.28 22.55 -26.92
N THR A 92 14.58 22.32 -27.12
CA THR A 92 15.25 22.31 -28.42
C THR A 92 15.56 20.90 -28.95
N GLY A 93 15.76 19.95 -28.05
CA GLY A 93 15.89 18.52 -28.29
C GLY A 93 14.64 17.77 -27.88
N VAL A 94 14.75 16.44 -27.74
CA VAL A 94 13.64 15.59 -27.29
C VAL A 94 13.37 15.87 -25.81
N TYR A 95 12.12 16.18 -25.49
CA TYR A 95 11.69 16.40 -24.11
C TYR A 95 10.28 15.85 -23.90
N VAL A 96 9.88 15.77 -22.64
CA VAL A 96 8.55 15.31 -22.23
C VAL A 96 7.84 16.38 -21.42
N SER A 97 6.51 16.42 -21.48
CA SER A 97 5.68 17.29 -20.65
C SER A 97 4.40 16.58 -20.23
N GLU A 98 3.64 17.20 -19.33
CA GLU A 98 2.35 16.70 -18.87
C GLU A 98 2.41 15.26 -18.33
N LEU A 99 3.56 14.88 -17.76
CA LEU A 99 3.68 13.64 -17.02
C LEU A 99 2.65 13.65 -15.89
N SER A 100 1.85 12.60 -15.85
CA SER A 100 0.83 12.36 -14.82
C SER A 100 0.65 10.87 -14.59
N GLY A 101 0.15 10.52 -13.41
CA GLY A 101 -0.19 9.15 -13.07
C GLY A 101 -0.56 8.99 -11.61
N GLY A 102 -1.47 8.04 -11.36
CA GLY A 102 -2.00 7.77 -10.02
C GLY A 102 -3.00 8.80 -9.50
N ALA A 103 -3.76 8.38 -8.50
CA ALA A 103 -4.78 9.21 -7.83
C ALA A 103 -4.56 9.31 -6.31
N PHE A 104 -3.97 8.28 -5.69
CA PHE A 104 -3.80 8.20 -4.24
C PHE A 104 -2.42 7.64 -3.88
N LYS A 105 -1.81 8.15 -2.80
CA LYS A 105 -0.52 7.69 -2.25
C LYS A 105 -0.56 6.24 -1.74
N SER A 106 -1.76 5.68 -1.56
CA SER A 106 -2.03 4.33 -1.06
C SER A 106 -2.36 3.33 -2.17
N GLN A 107 -2.32 3.71 -3.45
CA GLN A 107 -2.75 2.88 -4.58
C GLN A 107 -1.64 2.65 -5.60
N ILE A 108 -1.56 1.45 -6.17
CA ILE A 108 -0.78 1.17 -7.37
C ILE A 108 -1.50 1.77 -8.57
N PRO A 109 -0.88 2.69 -9.31
CA PRO A 109 -1.54 3.43 -10.38
C PRO A 109 -1.78 2.52 -11.57
N GLU A 110 -3.02 2.48 -12.05
CA GLU A 110 -3.37 1.81 -13.30
C GLU A 110 -3.34 2.73 -14.52
N ASP A 111 -3.23 4.04 -14.34
CA ASP A 111 -3.15 5.00 -15.44
C ASP A 111 -1.92 5.90 -15.25
N ALA A 112 -1.19 6.11 -16.34
CA ALA A 112 -0.13 7.12 -16.45
C ALA A 112 -0.05 7.63 -17.89
N SER A 113 0.32 8.90 -18.07
CA SER A 113 0.51 9.48 -19.40
C SER A 113 1.61 10.54 -19.43
N VAL A 114 2.13 10.79 -20.62
CA VAL A 114 3.09 11.85 -20.91
C VAL A 114 2.96 12.31 -22.37
N VAL A 115 3.31 13.55 -22.66
CA VAL A 115 3.46 14.07 -24.02
C VAL A 115 4.95 14.07 -24.39
N LEU A 116 5.29 13.41 -25.49
CA LEU A 116 6.63 13.39 -26.07
C LEU A 116 6.74 14.42 -27.20
N HIS A 117 7.73 15.30 -27.09
CA HIS A 117 7.96 16.40 -28.03
C HIS A 117 9.26 16.22 -28.79
N ASN A 118 9.35 16.84 -29.97
CA ASN A 118 10.55 16.90 -30.82
C ASN A 118 11.17 15.53 -31.16
N ALA A 119 10.39 14.44 -31.06
CA ALA A 119 10.82 13.09 -31.40
C ALA A 119 10.64 12.82 -32.90
N ASP A 120 11.68 12.29 -33.55
CA ASP A 120 11.56 11.84 -34.93
C ASP A 120 10.83 10.49 -35.03
N THR A 121 10.46 10.10 -36.25
CA THR A 121 9.76 8.83 -36.50
C THR A 121 10.56 7.62 -36.02
N ALA A 122 11.89 7.67 -36.10
CA ALA A 122 12.75 6.57 -35.68
C ALA A 122 12.70 6.35 -34.16
N LEU A 123 12.73 7.42 -33.38
CA LEU A 123 12.58 7.36 -31.92
C LEU A 123 11.20 6.87 -31.53
N VAL A 124 10.13 7.38 -32.16
CA VAL A 124 8.76 6.90 -31.89
C VAL A 124 8.63 5.42 -32.22
N SER A 125 9.21 4.94 -33.32
CA SER A 125 9.25 3.51 -33.64
C SER A 125 10.04 2.69 -32.62
N LYS A 126 11.17 3.20 -32.11
CA LYS A 126 11.96 2.58 -31.04
C LYS A 126 11.13 2.44 -29.75
N LEU A 127 10.40 3.49 -29.36
CA LEU A 127 9.53 3.48 -28.19
C LEU A 127 8.38 2.48 -28.34
N LYS A 128 7.71 2.46 -29.50
CA LYS A 128 6.67 1.46 -29.81
C LYS A 128 7.21 0.03 -29.75
N HIS A 129 8.43 -0.20 -30.23
CA HIS A 129 9.07 -1.51 -30.15
C HIS A 129 9.39 -1.89 -28.69
N ALA A 130 9.94 -0.97 -27.89
CA ALA A 130 10.17 -1.20 -26.46
C ALA A 130 8.86 -1.50 -25.70
N ALA A 131 7.79 -0.73 -25.97
CA ALA A 131 6.46 -0.95 -25.42
C ALA A 131 5.93 -2.35 -25.75
N SER A 132 6.16 -2.85 -26.97
CA SER A 132 5.72 -4.19 -27.38
C SER A 132 6.40 -5.35 -26.65
N ALA A 133 7.49 -5.09 -25.92
CA ALA A 133 8.13 -6.07 -25.05
C ALA A 133 7.61 -6.04 -23.60
N LEU A 134 6.82 -5.02 -23.24
CA LEU A 134 6.30 -4.77 -21.89
C LEU A 134 4.84 -5.27 -21.77
N ASN A 135 4.65 -6.59 -21.87
CA ASN A 135 3.34 -7.23 -22.04
C ASN A 135 2.39 -7.18 -20.82
N ALA A 136 2.83 -6.63 -19.69
CA ALA A 136 2.01 -6.55 -18.47
C ALA A 136 1.03 -5.37 -18.47
N VAL A 137 1.19 -4.42 -19.39
CA VAL A 137 0.40 -3.21 -19.52
C VAL A 137 -0.01 -3.00 -20.98
N GLU A 138 -1.02 -2.16 -21.21
CA GLU A 138 -1.40 -1.68 -22.53
C GLU A 138 -0.82 -0.28 -22.77
N PHE A 139 -0.06 -0.11 -23.85
CA PHE A 139 0.42 1.20 -24.29
C PHE A 139 -0.44 1.72 -25.43
N ASN A 140 -0.78 3.01 -25.39
CA ASN A 140 -1.36 3.74 -26.50
C ASN A 140 -0.48 4.93 -26.90
N PHE A 141 -0.33 5.15 -28.20
CA PHE A 141 0.45 6.23 -28.78
C PHE A 141 -0.45 7.03 -29.71
N SER A 142 -0.79 8.26 -29.33
CA SER A 142 -1.65 9.15 -30.10
C SER A 142 -0.87 10.36 -30.59
N GLU A 143 -0.75 10.53 -31.90
CA GLU A 143 -0.18 11.74 -32.50
C GLU A 143 -1.09 12.95 -32.26
N GLN A 144 -0.47 14.09 -31.95
CA GLN A 144 -1.11 15.38 -31.76
C GLN A 144 -0.35 16.47 -32.53
N ALA A 145 -0.87 17.69 -32.55
CA ALA A 145 -0.27 18.78 -33.31
C ALA A 145 1.15 19.14 -32.87
N ASP A 146 1.46 18.95 -31.58
CA ASP A 146 2.70 19.36 -30.93
C ASP A 146 3.51 18.18 -30.34
N GLY A 147 3.07 16.93 -30.48
CA GLY A 147 3.82 15.79 -29.97
C GLY A 147 3.09 14.46 -30.10
N VAL A 148 3.57 13.45 -29.37
CA VAL A 148 2.93 12.14 -29.24
C VAL A 148 2.54 11.91 -27.80
N VAL A 149 1.25 11.75 -27.52
CA VAL A 149 0.82 11.29 -26.20
C VAL A 149 1.03 9.79 -26.09
N ILE A 150 1.72 9.41 -25.02
CA ILE A 150 1.95 8.03 -24.64
C ILE A 150 1.18 7.81 -23.34
N SER A 151 0.24 6.87 -23.36
CA SER A 151 -0.53 6.48 -22.16
C SER A 151 -0.37 5.00 -21.89
N VAL A 152 -0.38 4.64 -20.61
CA VAL A 152 -0.24 3.27 -20.12
C VAL A 152 -1.44 2.90 -19.27
N LYS A 153 -2.06 1.76 -19.59
CA LYS A 153 -3.06 1.11 -18.73
C LYS A 153 -2.43 -0.11 -18.06
N GLY A 154 -2.27 -0.05 -16.75
CA GLY A 154 -1.85 -1.14 -15.88
C GLY A 154 -3.00 -1.77 -15.13
N LEU A 155 -2.76 -2.18 -13.89
CA LEU A 155 -3.75 -2.79 -13.01
C LEU A 155 -3.66 -2.22 -11.61
N SER A 156 -4.78 -1.71 -11.10
CA SER A 156 -4.84 -1.11 -9.77
C SER A 156 -4.83 -2.15 -8.66
N ALA A 157 -4.12 -1.83 -7.58
CA ALA A 157 -4.06 -2.59 -6.35
C ALA A 157 -3.78 -1.67 -5.16
N HIS A 158 -3.99 -2.15 -3.94
CA HIS A 158 -3.55 -1.41 -2.76
C HIS A 158 -2.01 -1.44 -2.67
N SER A 159 -1.39 -0.32 -2.31
CA SER A 159 0.08 -0.20 -2.22
C SER A 159 0.74 -1.09 -1.16
N SER A 160 -0.04 -1.73 -0.29
CA SER A 160 0.50 -2.77 0.62
C SER A 160 0.81 -4.09 -0.06
N GLU A 161 0.20 -4.35 -1.22
CA GLU A 161 0.33 -5.56 -2.03
C GLU A 161 0.66 -5.18 -3.48
N PRO A 162 1.80 -4.51 -3.73
CA PRO A 162 2.15 -4.06 -5.07
C PRO A 162 2.22 -5.18 -6.10
N GLU A 163 2.51 -6.42 -5.68
CA GLU A 163 2.51 -7.62 -6.50
C GLU A 163 1.13 -7.98 -7.09
N SER A 164 0.05 -7.48 -6.49
CA SER A 164 -1.33 -7.68 -6.97
C SER A 164 -1.73 -6.68 -8.06
N GLY A 165 -0.86 -5.71 -8.38
CA GLY A 165 -1.09 -4.68 -9.40
C GLY A 165 0.00 -4.66 -10.47
N VAL A 166 -0.17 -3.78 -11.46
CA VAL A 166 0.84 -3.49 -12.49
C VAL A 166 0.96 -1.98 -12.62
N ASN A 167 2.11 -1.44 -12.22
CA ASN A 167 2.32 -0.02 -11.99
C ASN A 167 2.50 0.79 -13.29
N ALA A 168 1.47 1.51 -13.73
CA ALA A 168 1.50 2.27 -14.98
C ALA A 168 2.60 3.36 -15.02
N ILE A 169 2.90 4.01 -13.88
CA ILE A 169 3.97 5.01 -13.79
C ILE A 169 5.34 4.39 -14.07
N ALA A 170 5.64 3.26 -13.43
CA ALA A 170 6.92 2.56 -13.60
C ALA A 170 7.11 2.06 -15.04
N TYR A 171 6.06 1.49 -15.63
CA TYR A 171 6.09 1.04 -17.02
C TYR A 171 6.19 2.18 -18.03
N LEU A 172 5.50 3.30 -17.77
CA LEU A 172 5.65 4.51 -18.58
C LEU A 172 7.09 5.02 -18.54
N ALA A 173 7.74 5.04 -17.38
CA ALA A 173 9.14 5.44 -17.30
C ALA A 173 10.07 4.45 -18.04
N GLU A 174 9.84 3.14 -17.89
CA GLU A 174 10.68 2.09 -18.49
C GLU A 174 10.72 2.17 -20.03
N VAL A 175 9.65 2.62 -20.69
CA VAL A 175 9.66 2.78 -22.17
C VAL A 175 10.68 3.83 -22.64
N PHE A 176 11.02 4.80 -21.79
CA PHE A 176 12.04 5.82 -22.05
C PHE A 176 13.45 5.41 -21.64
N LYS A 177 13.67 4.17 -21.18
CA LYS A 177 14.99 3.71 -20.75
C LYS A 177 15.99 3.76 -21.90
N GLY A 178 17.09 4.48 -21.68
CA GLY A 178 18.11 4.71 -22.71
C GLY A 178 17.68 5.70 -23.81
N VAL A 179 16.68 6.54 -23.54
CA VAL A 179 16.35 7.73 -24.33
C VAL A 179 16.92 8.95 -23.61
N GLU A 180 17.65 9.80 -24.34
CA GLU A 180 18.11 11.08 -23.83
C GLU A 180 16.97 12.10 -23.91
N LEU A 181 16.48 12.53 -22.75
CA LEU A 181 15.47 13.57 -22.60
C LEU A 181 16.14 14.85 -22.08
N GLU A 182 15.63 16.01 -22.49
CA GLU A 182 16.03 17.26 -21.85
C GLU A 182 15.66 17.26 -20.36
N ASN A 183 16.44 18.01 -19.58
CA ASN A 183 16.44 17.93 -18.13
C ASN A 183 15.41 18.86 -17.46
N ASN A 184 14.15 18.81 -17.91
CA ASN A 184 13.02 19.48 -17.27
C ASN A 184 12.39 18.58 -16.17
N SER A 185 11.43 19.11 -15.39
CA SER A 185 10.81 18.38 -14.26
C SER A 185 10.31 16.98 -14.64
N ASP A 186 9.61 16.87 -15.77
CA ASP A 186 9.06 15.62 -16.29
C ASP A 186 10.17 14.62 -16.66
N GLY A 187 11.19 15.07 -17.40
CA GLY A 187 12.35 14.25 -17.77
C GLY A 187 13.15 13.78 -16.55
N GLN A 188 13.33 14.65 -15.55
CA GLN A 188 13.94 14.30 -14.27
C GLN A 188 13.15 13.23 -13.52
N THR A 189 11.83 13.34 -13.50
CA THR A 189 10.95 12.37 -12.84
C THR A 189 11.07 10.99 -13.51
N ILE A 190 11.06 10.92 -14.84
CA ILE A 190 11.28 9.67 -15.59
C ILE A 190 12.67 9.09 -15.31
N ALA A 191 13.71 9.92 -15.31
CA ALA A 191 15.07 9.50 -15.00
C ALA A 191 15.20 8.99 -13.56
N PHE A 192 14.54 9.64 -12.60
CA PHE A 192 14.50 9.21 -11.20
C PHE A 192 13.90 7.81 -11.07
N ILE A 193 12.71 7.60 -11.67
CA ILE A 193 12.03 6.31 -11.65
C ILE A 193 12.94 5.24 -12.27
N ASN A 194 13.47 5.46 -13.47
CA ASN A 194 14.31 4.47 -14.15
C ASN A 194 15.60 4.12 -13.40
N GLN A 195 16.22 5.09 -12.72
CA GLN A 195 17.55 4.90 -12.11
C GLN A 195 17.50 4.44 -10.66
N LEU A 196 16.43 4.76 -9.91
CA LEU A 196 16.32 4.41 -8.49
C LEU A 196 15.21 3.39 -8.19
N ILE A 197 14.24 3.21 -9.08
CA ILE A 197 13.09 2.32 -8.84
C ILE A 197 13.05 1.20 -9.89
N GLY A 198 12.83 1.56 -11.16
CA GLY A 198 12.58 0.66 -12.27
C GLY A 198 11.29 -0.13 -12.11
N LEU A 199 11.27 -1.35 -12.65
CA LEU A 199 10.14 -2.28 -12.52
C LEU A 199 10.22 -3.19 -11.28
N ASP A 200 11.31 -3.15 -10.51
CA ASP A 200 11.44 -3.91 -9.27
C ASP A 200 10.58 -3.29 -8.17
N ILE A 201 9.85 -4.11 -7.43
CA ILE A 201 8.98 -3.68 -6.34
C ILE A 201 9.65 -3.74 -4.97
N HIS A 202 10.97 -4.00 -4.90
CA HIS A 202 11.70 -4.25 -3.65
C HIS A 202 12.80 -3.23 -3.36
N GLY A 203 12.88 -2.15 -4.15
CA GLY A 203 13.79 -1.04 -3.90
C GLY A 203 15.26 -1.37 -4.15
N LYS A 204 15.58 -2.41 -4.92
CA LYS A 204 16.97 -2.86 -5.13
C LYS A 204 17.87 -1.83 -5.83
N GLN A 205 17.27 -0.88 -6.54
CA GLN A 205 17.99 0.18 -7.24
C GLN A 205 18.11 1.47 -6.40
N PHE A 206 17.38 1.57 -5.29
CA PHE A 206 17.30 2.78 -4.47
C PHE A 206 18.41 2.77 -3.40
N GLY A 207 19.66 2.76 -3.86
CA GLY A 207 20.82 2.62 -2.98
C GLY A 207 20.71 1.38 -2.08
N ASP A 208 20.93 1.56 -0.78
CA ASP A 208 20.98 0.45 0.18
C ASP A 208 19.68 0.26 0.96
N ILE A 209 18.53 0.74 0.49
CA ILE A 209 17.29 0.63 1.28
C ILE A 209 16.72 -0.78 1.31
N ALA A 210 16.93 -1.61 0.28
CA ALA A 210 16.35 -2.94 0.19
C ALA A 210 16.83 -3.87 1.32
N TYR A 211 15.90 -4.64 1.91
CA TYR A 211 16.15 -5.76 2.83
C TYR A 211 14.86 -6.58 3.00
N GLU A 212 14.96 -7.70 3.71
CA GLU A 212 13.84 -8.56 4.06
C GLU A 212 13.89 -8.97 5.53
N HIS A 213 12.73 -9.40 6.04
CA HIS A 213 12.57 -10.00 7.36
C HIS A 213 11.96 -11.38 7.20
N ASP A 214 12.47 -12.38 7.90
CA ASP A 214 12.09 -13.79 7.74
C ASP A 214 10.57 -14.03 7.79
N PHE A 215 9.86 -13.33 8.69
CA PHE A 215 8.40 -13.46 8.83
C PHE A 215 7.60 -12.45 8.01
N MET A 216 8.11 -11.23 7.81
CA MET A 216 7.33 -10.15 7.17
C MET A 216 7.60 -10.08 5.66
N GLY A 217 8.61 -10.82 5.17
CA GLY A 217 9.08 -10.77 3.81
C GLY A 217 9.85 -9.48 3.48
N PRO A 218 10.00 -9.17 2.19
CA PRO A 218 10.83 -8.07 1.72
C PRO A 218 10.18 -6.70 1.95
N MET A 219 11.01 -5.66 2.02
CA MET A 219 10.56 -4.30 1.77
C MET A 219 9.89 -4.22 0.40
N THR A 220 8.82 -3.42 0.31
CA THR A 220 8.25 -3.08 -0.99
C THR A 220 8.34 -1.58 -1.26
N VAL A 221 8.48 -1.20 -2.53
CA VAL A 221 8.67 0.17 -3.03
C VAL A 221 7.85 0.34 -4.30
N ALA A 222 6.99 1.36 -4.36
CA ALA A 222 6.15 1.62 -5.54
C ALA A 222 5.92 3.14 -5.74
N PRO A 223 6.11 3.68 -6.96
CA PRO A 223 5.65 5.02 -7.29
C PRO A 223 4.12 5.01 -7.39
N THR A 224 3.44 5.87 -6.64
CA THR A 224 1.98 5.81 -6.48
C THR A 224 1.23 7.00 -7.05
N LEU A 225 1.82 8.19 -7.02
CA LEU A 225 1.14 9.42 -7.43
C LEU A 225 2.14 10.47 -7.91
N ILE A 226 1.81 11.17 -8.99
CA ILE A 226 2.52 12.35 -9.47
C ILE A 226 1.61 13.56 -9.26
N GLU A 227 1.99 14.44 -8.34
CA GLU A 227 1.27 15.69 -8.04
C GLU A 227 1.93 16.83 -8.81
N ARG A 228 1.14 17.69 -9.47
CA ARG A 228 1.63 18.84 -10.22
C ARG A 228 1.09 20.15 -9.65
N ASP A 229 1.99 21.10 -9.40
CA ASP A 229 1.66 22.52 -9.16
C ASP A 229 2.50 23.40 -10.07
N GLY A 230 1.89 23.91 -11.15
CA GLY A 230 2.61 24.61 -12.21
C GLY A 230 3.72 23.75 -12.84
N ASN A 231 4.98 24.16 -12.67
CA ASN A 231 6.15 23.43 -13.14
C ASN A 231 6.67 22.39 -12.13
N GLU A 232 6.23 22.46 -10.87
CA GLU A 232 6.65 21.54 -9.83
C GLU A 232 5.95 20.19 -9.99
N LEU A 233 6.74 19.13 -9.91
CA LEU A 233 6.27 17.75 -9.91
C LEU A 233 6.76 17.07 -8.64
N THR A 234 5.83 16.52 -7.84
CA THR A 234 6.15 15.70 -6.67
C THR A 234 5.78 14.26 -6.95
N LEU A 235 6.75 13.35 -6.88
CA LEU A 235 6.53 11.92 -7.06
C LEU A 235 6.38 11.25 -5.69
N ALA A 236 5.18 10.82 -5.32
CA ALA A 236 4.99 9.98 -4.14
C ALA A 236 5.48 8.55 -4.42
N VAL A 237 6.47 8.09 -3.65
CA VAL A 237 6.94 6.70 -3.63
C VAL A 237 6.53 6.08 -2.30
N ASN A 238 5.61 5.13 -2.34
CA ASN A 238 5.18 4.37 -1.17
C ASN A 238 6.16 3.25 -0.86
N LEU A 239 6.51 3.08 0.41
CA LEU A 239 7.32 1.96 0.88
C LEU A 239 6.61 1.22 2.02
N ARG A 240 6.71 -0.11 2.02
CA ARG A 240 6.30 -0.95 3.15
C ARG A 240 7.53 -1.54 3.81
N ARG A 241 7.88 -0.97 4.96
CA ARG A 241 9.08 -1.28 5.74
C ARG A 241 8.84 -2.48 6.68
N PRO A 242 9.51 -3.63 6.52
CA PRO A 242 9.47 -4.71 7.51
C PRO A 242 10.40 -4.41 8.71
N MET A 243 10.31 -5.20 9.78
CA MET A 243 11.28 -5.16 10.88
C MET A 243 12.71 -5.40 10.38
N GLY A 244 13.70 -4.72 10.95
CA GLY A 244 15.10 -4.87 10.55
C GLY A 244 15.89 -3.58 10.78
N LYS A 245 16.04 -2.76 9.73
CA LYS A 245 16.74 -1.47 9.83
C LYS A 245 15.93 -0.49 10.68
N ASP A 246 16.59 0.24 11.58
CA ASP A 246 15.98 1.34 12.32
C ASP A 246 15.71 2.55 11.41
N GLU A 247 14.93 3.51 11.93
CA GLU A 247 14.53 4.69 11.19
C GLU A 247 15.72 5.58 10.80
N ALA A 248 16.68 5.77 11.69
CA ALA A 248 17.82 6.65 11.47
C ALA A 248 18.76 6.11 10.36
N LEU A 249 19.01 4.80 10.37
CA LEU A 249 19.77 4.12 9.33
C LEU A 249 19.04 4.22 7.98
N LEU A 250 17.75 3.91 7.94
CA LEU A 250 16.98 3.96 6.69
C LEU A 250 16.91 5.39 6.14
N ARG A 251 16.73 6.40 7.00
CA ARG A 251 16.80 7.81 6.61
C ARG A 251 18.13 8.17 5.97
N THR A 252 19.23 7.77 6.59
CA THR A 252 20.59 8.02 6.06
C THR A 252 20.78 7.36 4.69
N GLN A 253 20.28 6.14 4.50
CA GLN A 253 20.36 5.42 3.22
C GLN A 253 19.53 6.11 2.12
N ILE A 254 18.32 6.58 2.45
CA ILE A 254 17.48 7.37 1.54
C ILE A 254 18.20 8.65 1.14
N ASP A 255 18.66 9.43 2.11
CA ASP A 255 19.32 10.72 1.87
C ASP A 255 20.61 10.55 1.03
N THR A 256 21.35 9.46 1.26
CA THR A 256 22.54 9.11 0.46
C THR A 256 22.17 8.75 -0.98
N ALA A 257 21.13 7.93 -1.19
CA ALA A 257 20.67 7.57 -2.53
C ALA A 257 20.22 8.79 -3.34
N LEU A 258 19.45 9.68 -2.71
CA LEU A 258 18.98 10.93 -3.31
C LEU A 258 20.14 11.88 -3.65
N SER A 259 21.10 12.04 -2.73
CA SER A 259 22.29 12.87 -2.95
C SER A 259 23.15 12.35 -4.10
N ASN A 260 23.37 11.04 -4.16
CA ASN A 260 24.12 10.39 -5.23
C ASN A 260 23.41 10.54 -6.59
N TRP A 261 22.08 10.43 -6.61
CA TRP A 261 21.30 10.61 -7.83
C TRP A 261 21.35 12.06 -8.34
N GLN A 262 21.21 13.05 -7.45
CA GLN A 262 21.36 14.47 -7.79
C GLN A 262 22.75 14.77 -8.37
N LEU A 263 23.81 14.27 -7.72
CA LEU A 263 25.19 14.45 -8.19
C LEU A 263 25.41 13.80 -9.57
N ARG A 264 24.93 12.57 -9.77
CA ARG A 264 25.09 11.83 -11.04
C ARG A 264 24.40 12.52 -12.20
N ASN A 265 23.22 13.10 -11.97
CA ASN A 265 22.42 13.73 -13.02
C ASN A 265 22.66 15.25 -13.12
N ASN A 266 23.49 15.81 -12.24
CA ASN A 266 23.76 17.25 -12.14
C ASN A 266 22.46 18.07 -12.00
N VAL A 267 21.60 17.66 -11.05
CA VAL A 267 20.31 18.29 -10.76
C VAL A 267 20.17 18.57 -9.27
N THR A 268 19.25 19.46 -8.92
CA THR A 268 18.87 19.76 -7.54
C THR A 268 17.36 19.59 -7.40
N LEU A 269 16.93 18.74 -6.46
CA LEU A 269 15.53 18.61 -6.08
C LEU A 269 15.10 19.86 -5.32
N SER A 270 13.90 20.38 -5.59
CA SER A 270 13.38 21.57 -4.89
C SER A 270 12.88 21.24 -3.48
N GLY A 271 12.55 19.97 -3.22
CA GLY A 271 12.13 19.47 -1.92
C GLY A 271 12.19 17.93 -1.87
N VAL A 272 12.22 17.39 -0.65
CA VAL A 272 12.04 15.95 -0.41
C VAL A 272 11.30 15.77 0.92
N ASP A 273 10.08 15.24 0.86
CA ASP A 273 9.37 14.78 2.05
C ASP A 273 9.67 13.30 2.29
N VAL A 274 10.03 12.95 3.53
CA VAL A 274 10.32 11.58 3.93
C VAL A 274 9.56 11.25 5.21
N VAL A 275 8.72 10.22 5.15
CA VAL A 275 8.04 9.61 6.30
C VAL A 275 8.52 8.17 6.41
N ILE A 276 8.97 7.76 7.60
CA ILE A 276 9.39 6.38 7.87
C ILE A 276 8.51 5.82 8.95
N GLY A 277 7.53 4.99 8.57
CA GLY A 277 6.61 4.39 9.52
C GLY A 277 7.25 3.26 10.32
N THR A 278 6.73 3.06 11.52
CA THR A 278 7.13 1.97 12.41
C THR A 278 6.42 0.67 12.02
N PRO A 279 7.16 -0.41 11.71
CA PRO A 279 6.59 -1.74 11.61
C PRO A 279 6.13 -2.25 12.99
N MET A 280 5.14 -3.13 12.98
CA MET A 280 4.62 -3.80 14.17
C MET A 280 4.83 -5.30 14.04
N LEU A 281 5.28 -5.94 15.12
CA LEU A 281 5.34 -7.39 15.28
C LEU A 281 4.94 -7.71 16.72
N LEU A 282 3.81 -8.40 16.88
CA LEU A 282 3.22 -8.78 18.16
C LEU A 282 3.22 -10.30 18.31
N ASP A 283 4.42 -10.87 18.42
CA ASP A 283 4.63 -12.31 18.57
C ASP A 283 4.23 -12.86 19.95
N SER A 284 3.98 -11.98 20.93
CA SER A 284 3.64 -12.34 22.31
C SER A 284 2.18 -12.05 22.71
N ALA A 285 1.28 -11.75 21.76
CA ALA A 285 -0.12 -11.49 22.08
C ALA A 285 -0.81 -12.75 22.67
N PRO A 286 -1.28 -12.72 23.92
CA PRO A 286 -1.68 -13.93 24.67
C PRO A 286 -2.91 -14.64 24.10
N HIS A 287 -3.72 -13.95 23.29
CA HIS A 287 -4.91 -14.47 22.64
C HIS A 287 -4.70 -14.89 21.18
N ALA A 288 -3.55 -14.60 20.57
CA ALA A 288 -3.32 -14.86 19.14
C ALA A 288 -3.48 -16.35 18.78
N GLN A 289 -2.95 -17.26 19.60
CA GLN A 289 -3.11 -18.70 19.38
C GLN A 289 -4.58 -19.14 19.46
N ALA A 290 -5.35 -18.58 20.41
CA ALA A 290 -6.76 -18.91 20.55
C ALA A 290 -7.58 -18.49 19.31
N LEU A 291 -7.25 -17.34 18.72
CA LEU A 291 -7.84 -16.88 17.47
C LEU A 291 -7.47 -17.79 16.29
N LEU A 292 -6.20 -18.18 16.21
CA LEU A 292 -5.73 -19.10 15.18
C LEU A 292 -6.47 -20.45 15.27
N ASP A 293 -6.61 -21.01 16.48
CA ASP A 293 -7.33 -22.26 16.69
C ASP A 293 -8.81 -22.16 16.26
N ILE A 294 -9.45 -21.01 16.53
CA ILE A 294 -10.82 -20.72 16.07
C ILE A 294 -10.88 -20.72 14.54
N PHE A 295 -9.95 -20.03 13.87
CA PHE A 295 -9.89 -20.02 12.42
C PHE A 295 -9.73 -21.45 11.87
N LYS A 296 -8.78 -22.24 12.38
CA LYS A 296 -8.57 -23.63 11.96
C LYS A 296 -9.82 -24.49 12.13
N HIS A 297 -10.52 -24.31 13.25
CA HIS A 297 -11.74 -25.05 13.53
C HIS A 297 -12.87 -24.75 12.54
N PHE A 298 -13.13 -23.47 12.24
CA PHE A 298 -14.27 -23.07 11.41
C PHE A 298 -13.99 -23.15 9.91
N THR A 299 -12.74 -23.09 9.49
CA THR A 299 -12.34 -23.18 8.07
C THR A 299 -11.89 -24.58 7.66
N GLY A 300 -11.45 -25.40 8.62
CA GLY A 300 -10.84 -26.69 8.35
C GLY A 300 -9.37 -26.61 7.94
N ASP A 301 -8.79 -25.41 7.79
CA ASP A 301 -7.40 -25.22 7.40
C ASP A 301 -6.45 -25.49 8.58
N GLN A 302 -5.91 -26.69 8.67
CA GLN A 302 -4.99 -27.08 9.74
C GLN A 302 -3.58 -26.49 9.60
N GLU A 303 -3.21 -26.08 8.38
CA GLU A 303 -1.89 -25.53 8.06
C GLU A 303 -1.85 -24.00 8.25
N ALA A 304 -2.98 -23.36 8.53
CA ALA A 304 -3.03 -21.94 8.82
C ALA A 304 -2.03 -21.54 9.92
N GLY A 305 -1.32 -20.43 9.67
CA GLY A 305 -0.37 -19.83 10.60
C GLY A 305 -0.69 -18.36 10.86
N PHE A 306 0.11 -17.73 11.71
CA PHE A 306 0.11 -16.28 11.83
C PHE A 306 0.55 -15.64 10.52
N VAL A 307 0.02 -14.46 10.22
CA VAL A 307 0.34 -13.73 8.99
C VAL A 307 0.90 -12.35 9.28
N SER A 308 1.73 -11.89 8.35
CA SER A 308 2.18 -10.51 8.24
C SER A 308 1.52 -9.87 7.04
N ILE A 309 1.09 -8.61 7.17
CA ILE A 309 0.56 -7.82 6.07
C ILE A 309 1.43 -6.60 5.77
N GLY A 310 1.33 -6.08 4.54
CA GLY A 310 1.94 -4.80 4.18
C GLY A 310 1.12 -3.59 4.65
N GLY A 311 -0.18 -3.78 4.90
CA GLY A 311 -1.10 -2.76 5.40
C GLY A 311 -0.79 -2.38 6.84
N GLY A 312 -1.20 -1.18 7.24
CA GLY A 312 -1.22 -0.80 8.65
C GLY A 312 -2.66 -0.74 9.10
N THR A 313 -2.96 -1.22 10.30
CA THR A 313 -4.27 -1.06 10.94
C THR A 313 -4.10 -0.28 12.24
N ASN A 314 -5.22 0.15 12.81
CA ASN A 314 -5.24 0.76 14.14
C ASN A 314 -4.75 -0.16 15.27
N ALA A 315 -4.46 -1.44 15.00
CA ALA A 315 -3.84 -2.36 15.96
C ALA A 315 -2.55 -1.79 16.56
N LYS A 316 -1.80 -0.98 15.80
CA LYS A 316 -0.57 -0.31 16.25
C LYS A 316 -0.75 0.62 17.45
N LEU A 317 -1.97 1.07 17.73
CA LEU A 317 -2.27 1.95 18.85
C LEU A 317 -2.51 1.19 20.15
N PHE A 318 -2.66 -0.14 20.10
CA PHE A 318 -2.89 -1.00 21.24
C PHE A 318 -1.63 -1.80 21.60
N ASP A 319 -1.41 -2.03 22.89
CA ASP A 319 -0.23 -2.76 23.37
C ASP A 319 -0.15 -4.22 22.87
N ASN A 320 -1.29 -4.83 22.54
CA ASN A 320 -1.35 -6.24 22.16
C ASN A 320 -2.44 -6.57 21.12
N ALA A 321 -2.84 -5.61 20.28
CA ALA A 321 -3.87 -5.89 19.28
C ALA A 321 -3.35 -6.74 18.13
N VAL A 322 -4.06 -7.82 17.83
CA VAL A 322 -3.87 -8.60 16.60
C VAL A 322 -5.13 -8.51 15.76
N SER A 323 -5.03 -8.66 14.45
CA SER A 323 -6.21 -8.60 13.58
C SER A 323 -6.76 -9.99 13.29
N PHE A 324 -8.09 -10.09 13.16
CA PHE A 324 -8.80 -11.34 12.94
C PHE A 324 -9.91 -11.17 11.90
N GLY A 325 -9.52 -11.09 10.63
CA GLY A 325 -10.48 -10.92 9.52
C GLY A 325 -10.90 -9.48 9.26
N PRO A 326 -11.85 -9.26 8.32
CA PRO A 326 -12.73 -10.29 7.75
C PRO A 326 -12.21 -10.92 6.45
N SER A 327 -11.13 -10.43 5.86
CA SER A 327 -10.70 -10.86 4.53
C SER A 327 -10.06 -12.26 4.56
N MET A 328 -10.45 -13.14 3.63
CA MET A 328 -10.02 -14.55 3.66
C MET A 328 -8.71 -14.80 2.89
N PRO A 329 -7.86 -15.73 3.34
CA PRO A 329 -6.66 -16.13 2.62
C PRO A 329 -6.98 -16.60 1.19
N GLY A 330 -6.16 -16.17 0.24
CA GLY A 330 -6.29 -16.56 -1.17
C GLY A 330 -7.53 -16.02 -1.87
N LYS A 331 -8.26 -15.08 -1.25
CA LYS A 331 -9.32 -14.31 -1.91
C LYS A 331 -8.80 -12.91 -2.19
N ARG A 332 -9.23 -12.34 -3.32
CA ARG A 332 -8.94 -10.96 -3.66
C ARG A 332 -9.63 -10.04 -2.65
N TYR A 333 -8.88 -9.13 -2.05
CA TYR A 333 -9.42 -8.02 -1.27
C TYR A 333 -10.23 -7.09 -2.19
N THR A 334 -11.47 -6.80 -1.82
CA THR A 334 -12.37 -5.94 -2.60
C THR A 334 -12.67 -4.61 -1.94
N GLY A 335 -12.21 -4.40 -0.71
CA GLY A 335 -12.22 -3.11 -0.04
C GLY A 335 -11.60 -2.03 -0.94
N HIS A 336 -12.15 -0.83 -0.85
CA HIS A 336 -11.75 0.36 -1.63
C HIS A 336 -11.96 0.27 -3.14
N SER A 337 -12.57 -0.81 -3.64
CA SER A 337 -12.93 -0.95 -5.06
C SER A 337 -14.37 -0.50 -5.36
N GLU A 338 -14.64 -0.20 -6.64
CA GLU A 338 -16.00 0.10 -7.14
C GLU A 338 -16.97 -1.09 -7.08
N HIS A 339 -16.44 -2.29 -6.85
CA HIS A 339 -17.19 -3.55 -6.82
C HIS A 339 -17.04 -4.27 -5.47
N GLU A 340 -16.80 -3.52 -4.39
CA GLU A 340 -16.68 -4.06 -3.04
C GLU A 340 -17.89 -4.94 -2.68
N PHE A 341 -17.60 -6.14 -2.17
CA PHE A 341 -18.63 -7.08 -1.76
C PHE A 341 -18.20 -7.99 -0.62
N ILE A 342 -19.20 -8.48 0.12
CA ILE A 342 -19.04 -9.64 1.03
C ILE A 342 -20.10 -10.70 0.72
N THR A 343 -19.70 -11.97 0.69
CA THR A 343 -20.65 -13.08 0.44
C THR A 343 -21.45 -13.38 1.70
N LEU A 344 -22.66 -13.94 1.54
CA LEU A 344 -23.46 -14.38 2.68
C LEU A 344 -22.79 -15.55 3.43
N GLU A 345 -22.03 -16.38 2.72
CA GLU A 345 -21.25 -17.45 3.31
C GLU A 345 -20.14 -16.89 4.22
N GLN A 346 -19.41 -15.87 3.74
CA GLN A 346 -18.39 -15.19 4.53
C GLN A 346 -18.98 -14.52 5.76
N LEU A 347 -20.10 -13.79 5.63
CA LEU A 347 -20.76 -13.16 6.78
C LEU A 347 -21.18 -14.19 7.84
N LYS A 348 -21.74 -15.33 7.43
CA LYS A 348 -22.11 -16.40 8.36
C LYS A 348 -20.88 -17.03 9.02
N LEU A 349 -19.78 -17.18 8.28
CA LEU A 349 -18.53 -17.69 8.81
C LEU A 349 -17.91 -16.71 9.81
N ASN A 350 -17.83 -15.42 9.47
CA ASN A 350 -17.40 -14.34 10.38
C ASN A 350 -18.26 -14.33 11.65
N LEU A 351 -19.58 -14.44 11.54
CA LEU A 351 -20.46 -14.47 12.72
C LEU A 351 -20.12 -15.63 13.66
N LYS A 352 -19.87 -16.82 13.12
CA LYS A 352 -19.46 -17.99 13.92
C LYS A 352 -18.11 -17.75 14.60
N MET A 353 -17.12 -17.29 13.84
CA MET A 353 -15.76 -17.05 14.34
C MET A 353 -15.72 -15.92 15.37
N TYR A 354 -16.41 -14.80 15.14
CA TYR A 354 -16.49 -13.68 16.07
C TYR A 354 -17.23 -14.06 17.36
N THR A 355 -18.32 -14.84 17.26
CA THR A 355 -19.01 -15.36 18.45
C THR A 355 -18.10 -16.27 19.26
N ALA A 356 -17.38 -17.20 18.60
CA ALA A 356 -16.43 -18.09 19.27
C ALA A 356 -15.26 -17.32 19.90
N MET A 357 -14.71 -16.33 19.20
CA MET A 357 -13.68 -15.43 19.69
C MET A 357 -14.13 -14.72 20.96
N MET A 358 -15.28 -14.06 20.91
CA MET A 358 -15.85 -13.33 22.04
C MET A 358 -16.08 -14.23 23.26
N ILE A 359 -16.63 -15.43 23.07
CA ILE A 359 -16.82 -16.40 24.17
C ILE A 359 -15.48 -16.89 24.71
N LYS A 360 -14.52 -17.21 23.84
CA LYS A 360 -13.21 -17.73 24.23
C LYS A 360 -12.43 -16.70 25.03
N LEU A 361 -12.23 -15.50 24.48
CA LEU A 361 -11.49 -14.42 25.13
C LEU A 361 -12.24 -13.88 26.35
N GLY A 362 -13.57 -13.92 26.32
CA GLY A 362 -14.43 -13.59 27.45
C GLY A 362 -14.22 -14.48 28.69
N ASN A 363 -13.58 -15.65 28.53
CA ASN A 363 -13.33 -16.62 29.61
C ASN A 363 -11.84 -17.02 29.73
N MET A 364 -10.93 -16.14 29.30
CA MET A 364 -9.46 -16.33 29.37
C MET A 364 -8.76 -15.49 30.46
#